data_AF-A0A3D2TLQ2-F1
#
_entry.id   AF-A0A3D2TLQ2-F1
#
_cell.length_a   1.000
_cell.length_b   1.000
_cell.length_c   1.000
_cell.angle_alpha   90.00
_cell.angle_beta   90.00
_cell.angle_gamma   90.00
#
_symmetry.space_group_name_H-M   'P 1'
#
loop_
_entity.id
_entity.type
_entity.pdbx_description
1 polymer ?
#
loop_
_entity_poly.entity_id
_entity_poly.type
_entity_poly.pdbx_seq_one_letter_code
_entity_poly.pdbx_strand_id
1 'polypeptide(L)' 'AKSVLNHWGIASTGDFGEIVFNLIEIEQMRKTPQDRREDFENVFDFDEGFQHNFQFTAPDSSEEPRH' A
#
# COMPACT_ATOMS: atom_id res chain seq x y z
N ALA A 1 2.26 7.94 1.97
CA ALA A 1 2.47 6.60 1.38
C ALA A 1 2.70 6.67 -0.14
N LYS A 2 1.78 7.25 -0.93
CA LYS A 2 1.90 7.39 -2.40
C LYS A 2 3.27 7.83 -2.90
N SER A 3 3.83 8.93 -2.37
CA SER A 3 5.10 9.48 -2.83
C SER A 3 6.29 8.52 -2.68
N VAL A 4 6.28 7.65 -1.67
CA VAL A 4 7.36 6.66 -1.45
C VAL A 4 7.24 5.52 -2.45
N LEU A 5 6.03 5.02 -2.67
CA LEU A 5 5.76 3.98 -3.67
C LEU A 5 6.14 4.46 -5.08
N ASN A 6 5.72 5.67 -5.44
CA ASN A 6 6.10 6.28 -6.72
C ASN A 6 7.61 6.44 -6.86
N HIS A 7 8.32 6.79 -5.78
CA HIS A 7 9.78 6.88 -5.79
C HIS A 7 10.45 5.52 -6.04
N TRP A 8 9.84 4.43 -5.59
CA TRP A 8 10.27 3.06 -5.88
C TRP A 8 9.83 2.56 -7.26
N GLY A 9 9.13 3.39 -8.05
CA GLY A 9 8.62 3.03 -9.38
C GLY A 9 7.31 2.25 -9.36
N ILE A 10 6.60 2.24 -8.22
CA ILE A 10 5.33 1.53 -8.04
C ILE A 10 4.19 2.55 -8.11
N ALA A 11 3.41 2.52 -9.19
CA ALA A 11 2.33 3.47 -9.46
C ALA A 11 0.93 2.85 -9.32
N SER A 12 0.82 1.52 -9.38
CA SER A 12 -0.42 0.77 -9.28
C SER A 12 -0.24 -0.54 -8.50
N THR A 13 -1.33 -1.22 -8.18
CA THR A 13 -1.27 -2.58 -7.62
C THR A 13 -0.72 -3.60 -8.62
N GLY A 14 -0.84 -3.37 -9.93
CA GLY A 14 -0.24 -4.25 -10.95
C GLY A 14 1.29 -4.29 -10.86
N ASP A 15 1.93 -3.16 -10.56
CA ASP A 15 3.39 -3.09 -10.36
C ASP A 15 3.86 -3.95 -9.17
N PHE A 16 3.03 -4.07 -8.13
CA PHE A 16 3.28 -5.02 -7.04
C PHE A 16 3.16 -6.48 -7.50
N GLY A 17 2.21 -6.77 -8.38
CA GLY A 17 2.09 -8.07 -9.04
C GLY A 17 3.38 -8.46 -9.76
N GLU A 18 3.98 -7.55 -10.52
CA GLU A 18 5.27 -7.82 -11.18
C GLU A 18 6.40 -8.10 -10.20
N ILE A 19 6.46 -7.39 -9.06
CA ILE A 19 7.44 -7.67 -8.00
C ILE A 19 7.26 -9.10 -7.46
N VAL A 20 6.03 -9.49 -7.13
CA VAL A 20 5.72 -10.83 -6.60
C VAL A 20 6.09 -11.91 -7.63
N PHE A 21 5.76 -11.71 -8.90
CA PHE A 21 6.07 -12.67 -9.94
C PHE A 21 7.57 -12.75 -10.27
N ASN A 22 8.31 -11.65 -10.17
CA ASN A 22 9.77 -11.68 -10.25
C ASN A 22 10.37 -12.50 -9.09
N LEU A 23 9.82 -12.38 -7.87
CA LEU A 23 10.25 -13.18 -6.73
C LEU A 23 9.92 -14.67 -6.90
N ILE A 24 8.82 -15.00 -7.57
CA ILE A 24 8.50 -16.38 -7.96
C ILE A 24 9.52 -16.91 -8.98
N GLU A 25 9.89 -16.09 -9.97
CA GLU A 25 10.84 -16.47 -11.02
C GLU A 25 12.24 -16.81 -10.45
N ILE A 26 12.70 -16.04 -9.46
CA ILE A 26 13.98 -16.30 -8.77
C ILE A 26 13.87 -17.30 -7.61
N GLU A 27 12.76 -18.05 -7.55
CA GLU A 27 12.48 -19.09 -6.55
C GLU A 27 12.46 -18.61 -5.08
N GLN A 28 12.33 -17.30 -4.85
CA GLN A 28 12.19 -16.71 -3.51
C GLN A 28 10.74 -16.75 -3.00
N MET A 29 9.78 -17.00 -3.89
CA MET A 29 8.37 -17.20 -3.56
C MET A 29 7.79 -18.38 -4.34
N ARG A 30 6.70 -18.96 -3.85
CA ARG A 30 5.94 -20.01 -4.56
C ARG A 30 4.57 -19.49 -4.94
N LYS A 31 4.15 -19.80 -6.17
CA LYS A 31 2.78 -19.58 -6.64
C LYS A 31 1.89 -20.79 -6.39
N THR A 32 0.60 -20.55 -6.25
CA THR A 32 -0.45 -21.54 -6.44
C THR A 32 -0.83 -21.65 -7.93
N PRO A 33 -1.53 -22.73 -8.35
CA PRO A 33 -2.06 -22.83 -9.71
C PRO A 33 -3.09 -21.73 -10.06
N GLN A 34 -3.73 -21.14 -9.06
CA GLN A 34 -4.77 -20.13 -9.23
C GLN A 34 -4.20 -18.71 -9.32
N ASP A 35 -2.99 -18.47 -8.79
CA ASP A 35 -2.39 -17.13 -8.78
C ASP A 35 -2.05 -16.65 -10.20
N ARG A 36 -2.53 -15.44 -10.52
CA ARG A 36 -2.31 -14.76 -11.79
C ARG A 36 -1.84 -13.32 -11.54
N ARG A 37 -1.09 -12.77 -12.50
CA ARG A 37 -0.70 -11.36 -12.48
C ARG A 37 -1.93 -10.44 -12.47
N GLU A 38 -2.98 -10.83 -13.20
CA GLU A 38 -4.24 -10.08 -13.28
C GLU A 38 -4.95 -9.94 -11.92
N ASP A 39 -4.65 -10.80 -10.94
CA ASP A 39 -5.21 -10.70 -9.59
C ASP A 39 -4.72 -9.45 -8.84
N PHE A 40 -3.69 -8.77 -9.37
CA PHE A 40 -3.12 -7.54 -8.83
C PHE A 40 -3.60 -6.29 -9.58
N GLU A 41 -4.32 -6.41 -10.69
CA GLU A 41 -4.74 -5.27 -11.51
C GLU A 41 -5.89 -4.49 -10.87
N ASN A 42 -5.70 -3.18 -10.69
CA ASN A 42 -6.73 -2.23 -10.20
C ASN A 42 -7.45 -2.64 -8.90
N VAL A 43 -6.78 -3.39 -8.01
CA VAL A 43 -7.35 -3.88 -6.74
C VAL A 43 -7.49 -2.76 -5.72
N PHE A 44 -6.62 -1.75 -5.80
CA PHE A 44 -6.60 -0.64 -4.86
C PHE A 44 -6.12 0.64 -5.54
N ASP A 45 -6.86 1.72 -5.35
CA ASP A 45 -6.52 3.05 -5.85
C ASP A 45 -5.67 3.81 -4.81
N PHE A 46 -4.42 4.12 -5.17
CA PHE A 46 -3.50 4.83 -4.29
C PHE A 46 -3.90 6.28 -4.03
N ASP A 47 -4.59 6.93 -4.96
CA ASP A 47 -5.10 8.28 -4.76
C ASP A 47 -6.21 8.27 -3.72
N GLU A 48 -7.22 7.44 -3.89
CA GLU A 48 -8.35 7.36 -2.96
C GLU A 48 -7.92 6.84 -1.58
N GLY A 49 -7.15 5.76 -1.56
CA GLY A 49 -6.82 5.02 -0.35
C GLY A 49 -5.82 5.71 0.57
N PHE A 50 -4.95 6.58 0.04
CA PHE A 50 -4.00 7.33 0.86
C PHE A 50 -4.46 8.74 1.25
N GLN A 51 -5.51 9.27 0.62
CA GLN A 51 -6.10 10.56 0.99
C GLN A 51 -6.75 10.53 2.39
N HIS A 52 -7.19 9.37 2.88
CA HIS A 52 -7.99 9.25 4.10
C HIS A 52 -7.20 9.05 5.41
N ASN A 53 -5.87 8.96 5.39
CA ASN A 53 -5.10 8.40 6.52
C ASN A 53 -4.13 9.37 7.23
N PHE A 54 -4.41 10.67 7.24
CA PHE A 54 -3.64 11.62 8.08
C PHE A 54 -4.54 12.55 8.88
N GLN A 55 -5.37 11.99 9.76
CA GLN A 55 -5.84 12.74 10.92
C GLN A 55 -4.84 12.55 12.06
N PHE A 56 -3.87 13.47 12.16
CA PHE A 56 -3.22 13.73 13.42
C PHE A 56 -4.22 14.45 14.31
N THR A 57 -5.00 13.70 15.09
CA THR A 57 -5.72 14.32 16.21
C THR A 57 -4.67 14.72 17.23
N ALA A 58 -4.33 16.01 17.27
CA ALA A 58 -3.53 16.54 18.36
C ALA A 58 -4.25 16.20 19.68
N PRO A 59 -3.52 15.77 20.72
CA PRO A 59 -4.13 15.56 22.02
C PRO A 59 -4.80 16.87 22.44
N ASP A 60 -6.09 16.79 22.76
CA ASP A 60 -6.89 17.92 23.19
C ASP A 60 -6.21 18.55 24.42
N SER A 61 -5.77 19.80 24.27
CA SER A 61 -5.04 20.53 25.31
C SER A 61 -5.98 21.24 26.29
N SER A 62 -7.28 20.88 26.30
CA SER A 62 -8.32 21.56 27.08
C SER A 62 -8.67 20.93 28.43
N GLU A 63 -7.89 19.97 28.95
CA GLU A 63 -7.95 19.66 30.39
C GLU A 63 -7.19 20.72 31.20
N GLU A 64 -7.84 21.85 31.47
CA GLU A 64 -7.45 22.71 32.59
C GLU A 64 -7.52 21.90 33.89
N PRO A 65 -6.55 22.05 34.82
CA PRO A 65 -6.64 21.40 36.13
C PRO A 65 -7.86 21.97 36.87
N ARG A 66 -8.82 21.12 37.20
CA ARG A 66 -9.90 21.50 38.13
C ARG A 66 -9.27 21.86 39.47
N HIS A 67 -9.41 23.14 39.82
CA HIS A 67 -9.04 23.73 41.10
C HIS A 67 -9.84 23.13 42.26
#